data_AF-A0A2U1ZV08-F1
#
_entry.id   AF-A0A2U1ZV08-F1
#
_cell.length_a   1.000
_cell.length_b   1.000
_cell.length_c   1.000
_cell.angle_alpha   90.00
_cell.angle_beta   90.00
_cell.angle_gamma   90.00
#
_symmetry.space_group_name_H-M   'P 1'
#
loop_
_entity.id
_entity.type
_entity.pdbx_description
1 polymer ?
#
loop_
_entity_poly.entity_id
_entity_poly.type
_entity_poly.pdbx_seq_one_letter_code
_entity_poly.pdbx_strand_id
1 'polypeptide(L)'
;MLRGATAPGLDVVLHHDADVVTLPGPVVRALGDAVGEALRNAARHGGVTTAAVTVAAGGGGDGGDGGADGGADDDGDTASRGVSVVVSDTGRGFDPATTRASYGLRESVRRRAALVGADVRVDSAPGRGTRVSLSWSADVAAEHEDDGGGSRPLGARLRRWAGDDGRTPSLTRAAGDPRPAVAGAIVPFALLALAWGVAGIGQGQPPWLLGWAALLCVAGAWLLVRGEERARLPWLALLQLLALAGAVGYLLGAPPGALVTGFAWPISLAALAAVITAMYRPGWVAVAASGALVLAVATFAVLTDPDRSPAALVPALPAIASCIWPVAVGVTGRAVMIALGRRDEQQTRAAHAALARAHAARSRRAALDRRLLHLQDLLDPALGAVARGEAEPGDPAVVRRAVAAEQVARDELQVPWLLTPALRDAVAAARGRGTEVVFTTTSDLVTTPRVARDLLTAVLATGVTTSRVQLTVADDDAPVTLVVAVEDPADRAAVVTALRGAAPDVREIGTIVLARGDRPAPEPQPR
;
A
#
# COMPACT_ATOMS: atom_id res chain seq x y z
N MET A 1 10.56 -19.10 9.86
CA MET A 1 10.00 -18.48 11.09
C MET A 1 8.48 -18.22 11.07
N LEU A 2 7.74 -18.52 9.99
CA LEU A 2 6.26 -18.37 9.96
C LEU A 2 5.45 -19.54 10.56
N ARG A 3 6.09 -20.45 11.31
CA ARG A 3 5.44 -21.65 11.89
C ARG A 3 4.42 -21.35 13.02
N GLY A 4 4.16 -20.09 13.37
CA GLY A 4 3.36 -19.69 14.53
C GLY A 4 2.08 -18.91 14.23
N ALA A 5 1.63 -18.80 12.97
CA ALA A 5 0.41 -18.09 12.65
C ALA A 5 -0.83 -18.94 12.98
N THR A 6 -1.17 -19.05 14.26
CA THR A 6 -2.34 -19.80 14.74
C THR A 6 -3.51 -18.88 15.01
N ALA A 7 -4.69 -19.19 14.45
CA ALA A 7 -5.97 -18.63 14.85
C ALA A 7 -6.79 -19.74 15.55
N PRO A 8 -7.26 -19.54 16.80
CA PRO A 8 -8.05 -20.55 17.49
C PRO A 8 -9.31 -20.92 16.68
N GLY A 9 -9.49 -22.21 16.38
CA GLY A 9 -10.66 -22.72 15.64
C GLY A 9 -10.56 -22.69 14.11
N LEU A 10 -9.40 -22.36 13.55
CA LEU A 10 -9.12 -22.38 12.11
C LEU A 10 -7.91 -23.27 11.82
N ASP A 11 -8.10 -24.29 11.00
CA ASP A 11 -7.03 -25.14 10.48
C ASP A 11 -6.26 -24.39 9.38
N VAL A 12 -4.96 -24.25 9.54
CA VAL A 12 -4.12 -23.42 8.66
C VAL A 12 -3.16 -24.30 7.88
N VAL A 13 -3.37 -24.38 6.56
CA VAL A 13 -2.49 -25.11 5.66
C VAL A 13 -1.39 -24.17 5.17
N LEU A 14 -0.14 -24.45 5.55
CA LEU A 14 1.02 -23.68 5.14
C LEU A 14 1.68 -24.31 3.91
N HIS A 15 1.72 -23.58 2.80
CA HIS A 15 2.50 -23.93 1.61
C HIS A 15 3.73 -23.01 1.52
N HIS A 16 4.92 -23.58 1.38
CA HIS A 16 6.14 -22.80 1.18
C HIS A 16 6.91 -23.33 -0.04
N ASP A 17 7.28 -22.44 -0.94
CA ASP A 17 7.98 -22.79 -2.20
C ASP A 17 9.43 -22.26 -2.23
N ALA A 18 9.93 -21.79 -1.08
CA ALA A 18 11.20 -21.10 -0.98
C ALA A 18 12.18 -21.82 -0.05
N ASP A 19 13.35 -22.15 -0.57
CA ASP A 19 14.53 -22.47 0.23
C ASP A 19 14.99 -21.20 0.95
N VAL A 20 14.81 -21.19 2.27
CA VAL A 20 15.31 -20.22 3.27
C VAL A 20 15.58 -18.79 2.75
N VAL A 21 14.56 -17.92 2.77
CA VAL A 21 14.73 -16.47 2.54
C VAL A 21 15.13 -15.76 3.83
N THR A 22 16.28 -15.08 3.83
CA THR A 22 16.72 -14.24 4.95
C THR A 22 16.10 -12.85 4.85
N LEU A 23 15.19 -12.53 5.78
CA LEU A 23 14.49 -11.25 5.86
C LEU A 23 14.93 -10.44 7.09
N PRO A 24 14.92 -9.10 7.04
CA PRO A 24 15.14 -8.27 8.23
C PRO A 24 14.09 -8.54 9.32
N GLY A 25 14.51 -8.61 10.59
CA GLY A 25 13.62 -8.92 11.72
C GLY A 25 12.36 -8.03 11.83
N PRO A 26 12.40 -6.72 11.56
CA PRO A 26 11.21 -5.88 11.49
C PRO A 26 10.20 -6.30 10.40
N VAL A 27 10.70 -6.73 9.23
CA VAL A 27 9.88 -7.20 8.09
C VAL A 27 9.18 -8.49 8.44
N VAL A 28 9.90 -9.44 9.06
CA VAL A 28 9.33 -10.72 9.51
C VAL A 28 8.19 -10.49 10.50
N ARG A 29 8.36 -9.58 11.46
CA ARG A 29 7.32 -9.24 12.46
C ARG A 29 6.11 -8.58 11.82
N ALA A 30 6.32 -7.55 11.00
CA ALA A 30 5.24 -6.84 10.34
C ALA A 30 4.41 -7.74 9.40
N LEU A 31 5.08 -8.60 8.62
CA LEU A 31 4.40 -9.58 7.77
C LEU A 31 3.69 -10.65 8.60
N GLY A 32 4.30 -11.14 9.69
CA GLY A 32 3.69 -12.09 10.62
C GLY A 32 2.41 -11.53 11.26
N ASP A 33 2.43 -10.27 11.70
CA ASP A 33 1.26 -9.61 12.30
C ASP A 33 0.14 -9.39 11.28
N ALA A 34 0.51 -9.02 10.04
CA ALA A 34 -0.42 -8.86 8.93
C ALA A 34 -1.09 -10.17 8.54
N VAL A 35 -0.33 -11.27 8.43
CA VAL A 35 -0.84 -12.62 8.17
C VAL A 35 -1.74 -13.09 9.31
N GLY A 36 -1.32 -12.90 10.56
CA GLY A 36 -2.11 -13.27 11.73
C GLY A 36 -3.46 -12.55 11.78
N GLU A 37 -3.49 -11.28 11.38
CA GLU A 37 -4.75 -10.53 11.29
C GLU A 37 -5.65 -11.03 10.15
N ALA A 38 -5.07 -11.34 8.99
CA ALA A 38 -5.84 -11.90 7.87
C ALA A 38 -6.49 -13.24 8.27
N LEU A 39 -5.76 -14.13 8.95
CA LEU A 39 -6.28 -15.41 9.45
C LEU A 39 -7.36 -15.23 10.51
N ARG A 40 -7.19 -14.30 11.46
CA ARG A 40 -8.24 -13.98 12.46
C ARG A 40 -9.52 -13.48 11.80
N ASN A 41 -9.41 -12.70 10.73
CA ASN A 41 -10.57 -12.23 9.98
C ASN A 41 -11.24 -13.35 9.18
N ALA A 42 -10.46 -14.27 8.59
CA ALA A 42 -11.01 -15.48 7.98
C ALA A 42 -11.78 -16.34 9.00
N ALA A 43 -11.25 -16.54 10.20
CA ALA A 43 -11.91 -17.28 11.28
C ALA A 43 -13.22 -16.61 11.74
N ARG A 44 -13.20 -15.29 12.00
CA ARG A 44 -14.36 -14.55 12.52
C ARG A 44 -15.47 -14.32 11.49
N HIS A 45 -15.10 -14.07 10.24
CA HIS A 45 -16.03 -13.56 9.23
C HIS A 45 -16.18 -14.48 8.01
N GLY A 46 -15.16 -15.27 7.69
CA GLY A 46 -15.17 -16.19 6.55
C GLY A 46 -16.13 -17.37 6.72
N GLY A 47 -16.47 -17.75 7.97
CA GLY A 47 -17.28 -18.95 8.22
C GLY A 47 -16.60 -20.24 7.74
N VAL A 48 -15.27 -20.22 7.66
CA VAL A 48 -14.42 -21.34 7.25
C VAL A 48 -13.78 -21.98 8.47
N THR A 49 -13.54 -23.28 8.38
CA THR A 49 -12.71 -24.02 9.34
C THR A 49 -11.30 -24.22 8.82
N THR A 50 -11.01 -23.85 7.56
CA THR A 50 -9.71 -24.01 6.90
C THR A 50 -9.29 -22.74 6.17
N ALA A 51 -8.04 -22.33 6.27
CA ALA A 51 -7.42 -21.28 5.45
C ALA A 51 -6.02 -21.69 4.99
N ALA A 52 -5.60 -21.23 3.81
CA ALA A 52 -4.29 -21.52 3.26
C ALA A 52 -3.37 -20.29 3.32
N VAL A 53 -2.13 -20.49 3.74
CA VAL A 53 -1.06 -19.48 3.70
C VAL A 53 0.04 -19.98 2.77
N THR A 54 0.28 -19.27 1.68
CA THR A 54 1.36 -19.56 0.73
C THR A 54 2.47 -18.54 0.90
N VAL A 55 3.71 -18.99 1.08
CA VAL A 55 4.91 -18.16 1.17
C VAL A 55 5.84 -18.49 0.01
N ALA A 56 6.17 -17.49 -0.80
CA ALA A 56 7.08 -17.63 -1.93
C ALA A 56 8.20 -16.57 -1.85
N ALA A 57 9.41 -16.94 -2.29
CA ALA A 57 10.47 -15.98 -2.50
C ALA A 57 10.05 -15.01 -3.60
N GLY A 58 10.22 -13.72 -3.36
CA GLY A 58 9.89 -12.67 -4.32
C GLY A 58 10.95 -12.60 -5.42
N GLY A 59 10.86 -13.48 -6.41
CA GLY A 59 11.39 -13.23 -7.74
C GLY A 59 10.44 -12.29 -8.47
N GLY A 60 10.97 -11.24 -9.12
CA GLY A 60 10.14 -10.41 -9.99
C GLY A 60 9.57 -11.26 -11.12
N GLY A 61 8.33 -11.73 -11.00
CA GLY A 61 7.70 -12.56 -12.00
C GLY A 61 6.35 -13.10 -11.55
N ASP A 62 5.31 -12.59 -12.19
CA ASP A 62 3.96 -13.17 -12.20
C ASP A 62 4.02 -14.61 -12.74
N GLY A 63 3.44 -15.55 -12.00
CA GLY A 63 3.49 -16.98 -12.29
C GLY A 63 2.68 -17.33 -13.55
N GLY A 64 3.39 -17.70 -14.61
CA GLY A 64 2.87 -18.35 -15.80
C GLY A 64 3.53 -19.71 -15.97
N ASP A 65 2.69 -20.73 -16.01
CA ASP A 65 2.91 -22.17 -16.10
C ASP A 65 3.97 -22.65 -17.12
N GLY A 66 4.81 -23.59 -16.67
CA GLY A 66 5.36 -24.75 -17.39
C GLY A 66 6.05 -24.57 -18.74
N GLY A 67 7.38 -24.61 -18.74
CA GLY A 67 8.17 -24.87 -19.94
C GLY A 67 9.65 -25.09 -19.61
N ALA A 68 10.04 -26.34 -19.44
CA ALA A 68 11.43 -26.76 -19.23
C ALA A 68 12.29 -26.46 -20.46
N ASP A 69 13.45 -25.84 -20.26
CA ASP A 69 14.72 -26.33 -20.81
C ASP A 69 15.90 -25.63 -20.12
N GLY A 70 16.91 -26.44 -19.80
CA GLY A 70 18.05 -26.09 -18.96
C GLY A 70 19.13 -25.27 -19.66
N GLY A 71 19.86 -24.53 -18.85
CA GLY A 71 21.11 -23.86 -19.20
C GLY A 71 21.76 -23.34 -17.92
N ALA A 72 22.74 -24.08 -17.43
CA ALA A 72 23.54 -23.73 -16.28
C ALA A 72 24.49 -22.59 -16.64
N ASP A 73 24.52 -21.53 -15.83
CA ASP A 73 25.69 -20.73 -15.53
C ASP A 73 25.56 -20.25 -14.08
N ASP A 74 26.46 -20.78 -13.27
CA ASP A 74 26.68 -20.50 -11.85
C ASP A 74 27.55 -19.24 -11.73
N ASP A 75 26.97 -18.15 -11.25
CA ASP A 75 27.70 -17.00 -10.69
C ASP A 75 26.93 -16.50 -9.46
N GLY A 76 27.67 -16.39 -8.35
CA GLY A 76 27.12 -16.37 -7.00
C GLY A 76 26.37 -15.12 -6.57
N ASP A 77 25.40 -15.37 -5.70
CA ASP A 77 24.83 -14.48 -4.68
C ASP A 77 24.05 -13.24 -5.15
N THR A 78 22.98 -13.46 -5.91
CA THR A 78 21.80 -12.59 -5.83
C THR A 78 20.67 -13.35 -5.15
N ALA A 79 20.80 -13.59 -3.84
CA ALA A 79 19.67 -14.03 -3.02
C ALA A 79 18.49 -13.06 -3.24
N SER A 80 17.40 -13.55 -3.82
CA SER A 80 16.17 -12.79 -4.04
C SER A 80 15.69 -12.16 -2.73
N ARG A 81 15.97 -10.87 -2.52
CA ARG A 81 15.61 -10.13 -1.29
C ARG A 81 14.16 -9.64 -1.34
N GLY A 82 13.24 -10.55 -1.59
CA GLY A 82 11.81 -10.27 -1.61
C GLY A 82 11.01 -11.45 -1.08
N VAL A 83 9.81 -11.18 -0.58
CA VAL A 83 8.88 -12.21 -0.11
C VAL A 83 7.46 -11.85 -0.52
N SER A 84 6.74 -12.86 -1.01
CA SER A 84 5.29 -12.80 -1.25
C SER A 84 4.60 -13.76 -0.29
N VAL A 85 3.58 -13.25 0.41
CA VAL A 85 2.74 -14.06 1.30
C VAL A 85 1.28 -13.89 0.89
N VAL A 86 0.61 -15.00 0.59
CA VAL A 86 -0.81 -15.01 0.23
C VAL A 86 -1.57 -15.77 1.30
N VAL A 87 -2.56 -15.12 1.90
CA VAL A 87 -3.55 -15.75 2.79
C VAL A 87 -4.85 -15.89 1.99
N SER A 88 -5.41 -17.10 1.92
CA SER A 88 -6.66 -17.34 1.22
C SER A 88 -7.62 -18.20 2.04
N ASP A 89 -8.89 -17.82 2.02
CA ASP A 89 -10.00 -18.60 2.53
C ASP A 89 -11.08 -18.78 1.46
N THR A 90 -11.86 -19.85 1.56
CA THR A 90 -13.01 -20.17 0.69
C THR A 90 -14.33 -19.76 1.34
N GLY A 91 -14.30 -18.74 2.19
CA GLY A 91 -15.45 -18.34 3.00
C GLY A 91 -16.52 -17.55 2.27
N ARG A 92 -17.40 -16.93 3.06
CA ARG A 92 -18.53 -16.13 2.57
C ARG A 92 -18.11 -14.96 1.68
N GLY A 93 -16.85 -14.53 1.77
CA GLY A 93 -16.33 -13.34 1.11
C GLY A 93 -17.13 -12.08 1.48
N PHE A 94 -16.75 -10.94 0.92
CA PHE A 94 -17.49 -9.69 1.08
C PHE A 94 -17.28 -8.80 -0.13
N ASP A 95 -18.21 -7.88 -0.38
CA ASP A 95 -17.97 -6.83 -1.36
C ASP A 95 -17.11 -5.73 -0.72
N PRO A 96 -15.88 -5.52 -1.22
CA PRO A 96 -14.98 -4.55 -0.63
C PRO A 96 -15.38 -3.09 -0.85
N ALA A 97 -16.29 -2.79 -1.78
CA ALA A 97 -16.76 -1.43 -2.04
C ALA A 97 -17.87 -1.00 -1.05
N THR A 98 -18.58 -1.95 -0.45
CA THR A 98 -19.83 -1.67 0.28
C THR A 98 -19.81 -2.10 1.75
N THR A 99 -18.84 -2.92 2.17
CA THR A 99 -18.81 -3.50 3.52
C THR A 99 -17.97 -2.68 4.50
N ARG A 100 -18.56 -2.12 5.58
CA ARG A 100 -17.80 -1.42 6.65
C ARG A 100 -16.70 -2.28 7.30
N ALA A 101 -16.91 -3.59 7.45
CA ALA A 101 -15.91 -4.52 7.96
C ALA A 101 -14.68 -4.69 7.05
N SER A 102 -14.82 -4.39 5.74
CA SER A 102 -13.69 -4.40 4.79
C SER A 102 -12.68 -3.30 5.07
N TYR A 103 -13.14 -2.17 5.62
CA TYR A 103 -12.27 -1.06 6.00
C TYR A 103 -11.35 -1.46 7.16
N GLY A 104 -11.88 -2.13 8.19
CA GLY A 104 -11.09 -2.61 9.33
C GLY A 104 -10.01 -3.63 8.93
N LEU A 105 -10.33 -4.59 8.05
CA LEU A 105 -9.34 -5.55 7.51
C LEU A 105 -8.29 -4.84 6.64
N ARG A 106 -8.71 -3.98 5.70
CA ARG A 106 -7.79 -3.27 4.80
C ARG A 106 -6.88 -2.31 5.56
N GLU A 107 -7.43 -1.54 6.49
CA GLU A 107 -6.69 -0.56 7.27
C GLU A 107 -5.73 -1.25 8.26
N SER A 108 -6.18 -2.30 8.95
CA SER A 108 -5.34 -3.00 9.92
C SER A 108 -4.20 -3.81 9.28
N VAL A 109 -4.44 -4.48 8.14
CA VAL A 109 -3.40 -5.22 7.43
C VAL A 109 -2.47 -4.26 6.66
N ARG A 110 -3.00 -3.22 6.00
CA ARG A 110 -2.17 -2.22 5.31
C ARG A 110 -1.32 -1.40 6.25
N ARG A 111 -1.84 -0.94 7.39
CA ARG A 111 -1.07 -0.16 8.36
C ARG A 111 0.15 -0.93 8.84
N ARG A 112 0.01 -2.22 9.12
CA ARG A 112 1.12 -3.08 9.60
C ARG A 112 2.13 -3.38 8.50
N ALA A 113 1.68 -3.64 7.27
CA ALA A 113 2.56 -3.83 6.11
C ALA A 113 3.28 -2.53 5.69
N ALA A 114 2.62 -1.38 5.80
CA ALA A 114 3.17 -0.07 5.45
C ALA A 114 4.34 0.35 6.35
N LEU A 115 4.40 -0.13 7.60
CA LEU A 115 5.54 0.11 8.51
C LEU A 115 6.87 -0.38 7.96
N VAL A 116 6.85 -1.32 7.00
CA VAL A 116 8.04 -1.92 6.40
C VAL A 116 8.08 -1.75 4.88
N GLY A 117 7.21 -0.91 4.31
CA GLY A 117 7.12 -0.68 2.87
C GLY A 117 6.58 -1.87 2.07
N ALA A 118 5.85 -2.79 2.70
CA ALA A 118 5.20 -3.91 2.01
C ALA A 118 3.85 -3.49 1.41
N ASP A 119 3.57 -3.95 0.18
CA ASP A 119 2.29 -3.72 -0.50
C ASP A 119 1.25 -4.78 -0.09
N VAL A 120 -0.03 -4.37 -0.06
CA VAL A 120 -1.15 -5.24 0.34
C VAL A 120 -2.32 -5.13 -0.63
N ARG A 121 -2.67 -6.26 -1.24
CA ARG A 121 -3.86 -6.43 -2.07
C ARG A 121 -4.87 -7.34 -1.39
N VAL A 122 -6.12 -6.91 -1.35
CA VAL A 122 -7.24 -7.71 -0.83
C VAL A 122 -8.24 -7.90 -1.96
N ASP A 123 -8.44 -9.16 -2.34
CA ASP A 123 -9.43 -9.60 -3.32
C ASP A 123 -10.51 -10.40 -2.58
N SER A 124 -11.76 -9.97 -2.72
CA SER A 124 -12.90 -10.63 -2.06
C SER A 124 -14.16 -10.32 -2.85
N ALA A 125 -15.07 -11.28 -2.90
CA ALA A 125 -16.41 -11.09 -3.41
C ALA A 125 -17.38 -12.00 -2.62
N PRO A 126 -18.64 -11.58 -2.40
CA PRO A 126 -19.63 -12.44 -1.76
C PRO A 126 -19.71 -13.81 -2.45
N GLY A 127 -19.58 -14.88 -1.69
CA GLY A 127 -19.57 -16.28 -2.14
C GLY A 127 -18.26 -16.81 -2.75
N ARG A 128 -17.19 -16.00 -2.86
CA ARG A 128 -15.91 -16.42 -3.48
C ARG A 128 -14.73 -16.57 -2.50
N GLY A 129 -14.95 -16.32 -1.21
CA GLY A 129 -13.88 -16.25 -0.22
C GLY A 129 -13.07 -14.96 -0.28
N THR A 130 -11.99 -14.90 0.49
CA THR A 130 -11.09 -13.74 0.55
C THR A 130 -9.65 -14.17 0.30
N ARG A 131 -8.92 -13.38 -0.49
CA ARG A 131 -7.49 -13.51 -0.75
C ARG A 131 -6.76 -12.22 -0.37
N VAL A 132 -5.85 -12.31 0.57
CA VAL A 132 -4.97 -11.22 1.01
C VAL A 132 -3.55 -11.52 0.52
N SER A 133 -3.00 -10.67 -0.34
CA SER A 133 -1.65 -10.81 -0.88
C SER A 133 -0.76 -9.70 -0.31
N LEU A 134 0.37 -10.10 0.27
CA LEU A 134 1.39 -9.25 0.87
C LEU A 134 2.68 -9.41 0.06
N SER A 135 3.28 -8.32 -0.39
CA SER A 135 4.57 -8.37 -1.11
C SER A 135 5.56 -7.36 -0.57
N TRP A 136 6.79 -7.80 -0.33
CA TRP A 136 7.88 -6.97 0.14
C TRP A 136 9.15 -7.22 -0.68
N SER A 137 9.91 -6.15 -0.97
CA SER A 137 11.21 -6.21 -1.66
C SER A 137 12.18 -5.18 -1.08
N ALA A 138 13.44 -5.58 -0.89
CA ALA A 138 14.48 -4.72 -0.29
C ALA A 138 14.75 -3.41 -1.07
N ASP A 139 14.50 -3.37 -2.39
CA ASP A 139 14.70 -2.18 -3.22
C ASP A 139 13.84 -0.97 -2.82
N VAL A 140 12.67 -1.21 -2.19
CA VAL A 140 11.70 -0.16 -1.81
C VAL A 140 12.07 0.50 -0.47
N ALA A 141 12.85 -0.17 0.37
CA ALA A 141 13.34 0.38 1.63
C ALA A 141 14.55 1.30 1.42
N ALA A 142 15.40 1.00 0.44
CA ALA A 142 16.59 1.80 0.12
C ALA A 142 16.28 3.20 -0.44
N GLU A 143 15.12 3.41 -1.07
CA GLU A 143 14.71 4.74 -1.58
C GLU A 143 14.41 5.77 -0.47
N HIS A 144 14.20 5.34 0.79
CA HIS A 144 13.94 6.26 1.90
C HIS A 144 15.20 6.72 2.65
N GLU A 145 16.36 6.08 2.43
CA GLU A 145 17.64 6.46 3.06
C GLU A 145 18.56 7.26 2.11
N ASP A 146 18.27 7.32 0.80
CA ASP A 146 19.22 7.79 -0.24
C ASP A 146 18.94 9.21 -0.77
N ASP A 147 18.33 10.10 0.04
CA ASP A 147 18.14 11.52 -0.29
C ASP A 147 19.40 12.38 0.03
N GLY A 148 20.56 11.73 0.14
CA GLY A 148 21.89 12.34 0.30
C GLY A 148 22.65 12.42 -1.02
N GLY A 149 22.77 13.62 -1.56
CA GLY A 149 23.33 13.91 -2.88
C GLY A 149 24.66 13.23 -3.23
N GLY A 150 24.62 12.35 -4.22
CA GLY A 150 25.79 11.84 -4.94
C GLY A 150 25.51 11.83 -6.45
N SER A 151 26.32 12.56 -7.21
CA SER A 151 26.25 12.60 -8.68
C SER A 151 26.43 11.19 -9.28
N ARG A 152 25.36 10.61 -9.80
CA ARG A 152 25.37 9.27 -10.43
C ARG A 152 26.18 9.28 -11.75
N PRO A 153 26.96 8.22 -12.05
CA PRO A 153 27.77 8.13 -13.26
C PRO A 153 26.92 8.09 -14.55
N LEU A 154 27.42 8.67 -15.63
CA LEU A 154 26.72 8.86 -16.92
C LEU A 154 26.15 7.55 -17.49
N GLY A 155 26.84 6.42 -17.29
CA GLY A 155 26.39 5.10 -17.75
C GLY A 155 25.12 4.60 -17.07
N ALA A 156 24.90 4.94 -15.79
CA ALA A 156 23.65 4.62 -15.09
C ALA A 156 22.48 5.47 -15.61
N ARG A 157 22.74 6.72 -16.01
CA ARG A 157 21.73 7.58 -16.65
C ARG A 157 21.33 7.06 -18.03
N LEU A 158 22.30 6.55 -18.81
CA LEU A 158 22.04 5.97 -20.14
C LEU A 158 21.27 4.65 -20.06
N ARG A 159 21.57 3.77 -19.09
CA ARG A 159 20.81 2.53 -18.86
C ARG A 159 19.36 2.78 -18.44
N ARG A 160 19.13 3.74 -17.55
CA ARG A 160 17.78 4.20 -17.16
C ARG A 160 16.99 4.77 -18.34
N TRP A 161 17.67 5.48 -19.25
CA TRP A 161 17.05 6.04 -20.47
C TRP A 161 16.82 4.98 -21.56
N ALA A 162 17.67 3.94 -21.61
CA ALA A 162 17.57 2.81 -22.52
C ALA A 162 16.48 1.79 -22.14
N GLY A 163 15.91 1.87 -20.93
CA GLY A 163 14.79 1.04 -20.50
C GLY A 163 15.17 -0.37 -20.04
N ASP A 164 16.45 -0.58 -19.71
CA ASP A 164 17.04 -1.90 -19.38
C ASP A 164 16.92 -2.29 -17.90
N ASP A 165 16.60 -1.32 -17.02
CA ASP A 165 16.44 -1.56 -15.58
C ASP A 165 15.04 -2.14 -15.25
N GLY A 166 14.64 -3.28 -15.83
CA GLY A 166 13.61 -4.25 -15.37
C GLY A 166 12.21 -3.80 -14.87
N ARG A 167 11.94 -2.50 -14.74
CA ARG A 167 10.77 -1.88 -14.10
C ARG A 167 10.43 -0.60 -14.86
N THR A 168 10.10 -0.74 -16.13
CA THR A 168 9.40 0.35 -16.82
C THR A 168 8.05 0.54 -16.13
N PRO A 169 7.72 1.71 -15.56
CA PRO A 169 6.42 1.93 -14.94
C PRO A 169 5.35 1.66 -15.99
N SER A 170 4.50 0.68 -15.69
CA SER A 170 3.34 0.34 -16.52
C SER A 170 2.39 1.53 -16.52
N LEU A 171 2.12 2.09 -17.71
CA LEU A 171 1.17 3.19 -17.92
C LEU A 171 -0.20 2.85 -17.38
N THR A 172 -0.59 1.58 -17.47
CA THR A 172 -1.85 1.05 -16.95
C THR A 172 -1.95 1.22 -15.42
N ARG A 173 -0.83 1.09 -14.69
CA ARG A 173 -0.78 1.34 -13.24
C ARG A 173 -0.61 2.83 -12.90
N ALA A 174 -0.03 3.61 -13.80
CA ALA A 174 0.15 5.03 -13.58
C ALA A 174 -1.20 5.77 -13.72
N ALA A 175 -1.83 5.75 -14.90
CA ALA A 175 -2.94 6.67 -15.23
C ALA A 175 -4.15 6.00 -15.92
N GLY A 176 -4.25 4.67 -15.88
CA GLY A 176 -5.31 3.92 -16.55
C GLY A 176 -4.97 3.52 -17.99
N ASP A 177 -5.99 3.15 -18.79
CA ASP A 177 -5.79 2.59 -20.14
C ASP A 177 -5.24 3.66 -21.13
N PRO A 178 -4.01 3.52 -21.67
CA PRO A 178 -3.44 4.48 -22.61
C PRO A 178 -4.00 4.35 -24.04
N ARG A 179 -4.71 3.27 -24.36
CA ARG A 179 -5.23 2.97 -25.71
C ARG A 179 -6.07 4.09 -26.33
N PRO A 180 -7.08 4.69 -25.66
CA PRO A 180 -7.90 5.72 -26.27
C PRO A 180 -7.11 6.98 -26.64
N ALA A 181 -6.13 7.37 -25.81
CA ALA A 181 -5.27 8.52 -26.09
C ALA A 181 -4.38 8.27 -27.31
N VAL A 182 -3.78 7.08 -27.41
CA VAL A 182 -2.95 6.68 -28.55
C VAL A 182 -3.79 6.53 -29.82
N ALA A 183 -4.97 5.92 -29.72
CA ALA A 183 -5.91 5.80 -30.84
C ALA A 183 -6.32 7.19 -31.37
N GLY A 184 -6.66 8.11 -30.47
CA GLY A 184 -6.98 9.51 -30.83
C GLY A 184 -5.83 10.23 -31.52
N ALA A 185 -4.57 9.92 -31.17
CA ALA A 185 -3.39 10.51 -31.80
C ALA A 185 -3.02 9.87 -33.15
N ILE A 186 -3.32 8.60 -33.39
CA ILE A 186 -2.89 7.87 -34.61
C ILE A 186 -3.99 7.82 -35.68
N VAL A 187 -5.24 7.52 -35.27
CA VAL A 187 -6.32 7.20 -36.21
C VAL A 187 -6.61 8.33 -37.21
N PRO A 188 -6.70 9.62 -36.82
CA PRO A 188 -6.97 10.69 -37.77
C PRO A 188 -5.89 10.81 -38.85
N PHE A 189 -4.62 10.64 -38.48
CA PHE A 189 -3.49 10.73 -39.41
C PHE A 189 -3.38 9.50 -40.29
N ALA A 190 -3.67 8.31 -39.76
CA ALA A 190 -3.73 7.08 -40.54
C ALA A 190 -4.85 7.16 -41.59
N LEU A 191 -6.04 7.65 -41.22
CA LEU A 191 -7.15 7.87 -42.16
C LEU A 191 -6.79 8.89 -43.24
N LEU A 192 -6.14 9.99 -42.86
CA LEU A 192 -5.67 10.99 -43.82
C LEU A 192 -4.65 10.41 -44.80
N ALA A 193 -3.67 9.65 -44.31
CA ALA A 193 -2.66 8.99 -45.15
C ALA A 193 -3.29 7.95 -46.09
N LEU A 194 -4.27 7.17 -45.62
CA LEU A 194 -5.01 6.22 -46.45
C LEU A 194 -5.85 6.92 -47.53
N ALA A 195 -6.48 8.05 -47.22
CA ALA A 195 -7.22 8.85 -48.21
C ALA A 195 -6.29 9.32 -49.34
N TRP A 196 -5.09 9.81 -48.99
CA TRP A 196 -4.05 10.14 -49.97
C TRP A 196 -3.52 8.93 -50.73
N GLY A 197 -3.46 7.75 -50.10
CA GLY A 197 -3.07 6.51 -50.78
C GLY A 197 -4.05 6.07 -51.87
N VAL A 198 -5.35 6.22 -51.62
CA VAL A 198 -6.38 5.97 -52.64
C VAL A 198 -6.24 6.94 -53.81
N ALA A 199 -6.03 8.24 -53.53
CA ALA A 199 -5.79 9.23 -54.57
C ALA A 199 -4.48 8.97 -55.34
N GLY A 200 -3.41 8.55 -54.66
CA GLY A 200 -2.10 8.27 -55.23
C GLY A 200 -2.12 7.10 -56.23
N ILE A 201 -2.90 6.05 -55.95
CA ILE A 201 -3.08 4.94 -56.91
C ILE A 201 -3.77 5.42 -58.19
N GLY A 202 -4.76 6.29 -58.07
CA GLY A 202 -5.41 6.93 -59.22
C GLY A 202 -4.43 7.73 -60.09
N GLN A 203 -3.26 8.10 -59.55
CA GLN A 203 -2.18 8.80 -60.26
C GLN A 203 -0.98 7.90 -60.60
N GLY A 204 -1.16 6.57 -60.56
CA GLY A 204 -0.15 5.61 -61.01
C GLY A 204 0.82 5.11 -59.93
N GLN A 205 0.56 5.38 -58.64
CA GLN A 205 1.32 4.72 -57.57
C GLN A 205 1.04 3.21 -57.53
N PRO A 206 2.04 2.39 -57.15
CA PRO A 206 1.89 0.95 -57.21
C PRO A 206 0.88 0.44 -56.15
N PRO A 207 -0.02 -0.50 -56.52
CA PRO A 207 -1.12 -0.93 -55.66
C PRO A 207 -0.68 -1.69 -54.39
N TRP A 208 0.55 -2.23 -54.38
CA TRP A 208 1.09 -2.93 -53.21
C TRP A 208 1.19 -2.02 -51.97
N LEU A 209 1.27 -0.70 -52.16
CA LEU A 209 1.33 0.27 -51.06
C LEU A 209 0.06 0.24 -50.20
N LEU A 210 -1.13 0.01 -50.77
CA LEU A 210 -2.36 -0.16 -49.98
C LEU A 210 -2.36 -1.47 -49.18
N GLY A 211 -1.85 -2.55 -49.78
CA GLY A 211 -1.70 -3.83 -49.06
C GLY A 211 -0.74 -3.70 -47.88
N TRP A 212 0.38 -3.03 -48.07
CA TRP A 212 1.32 -2.69 -47.00
C TRP A 212 0.69 -1.80 -45.93
N ALA A 213 -0.03 -0.74 -46.34
CA ALA A 213 -0.70 0.18 -45.42
C ALA A 213 -1.75 -0.53 -44.56
N ALA A 214 -2.55 -1.41 -45.18
CA ALA A 214 -3.52 -2.23 -44.46
C ALA A 214 -2.84 -3.15 -43.44
N LEU A 215 -1.76 -3.83 -43.85
CA LEU A 215 -0.99 -4.70 -42.96
C LEU A 215 -0.40 -3.93 -41.77
N LEU A 216 0.17 -2.74 -42.03
CA LEU A 216 0.74 -1.88 -40.99
C LEU A 216 -0.33 -1.39 -40.00
N CYS A 217 -1.49 -0.96 -40.49
CA CYS A 217 -2.62 -0.54 -39.66
C CYS A 217 -3.16 -1.70 -38.81
N VAL A 218 -3.30 -2.90 -39.38
CA VAL A 218 -3.74 -4.10 -38.65
C VAL A 218 -2.74 -4.50 -37.58
N ALA A 219 -1.44 -4.51 -37.90
CA ALA A 219 -0.38 -4.83 -36.94
C ALA A 219 -0.33 -3.81 -35.79
N GLY A 220 -0.44 -2.51 -36.11
CA GLY A 220 -0.50 -1.43 -35.13
C GLY A 220 -1.72 -1.53 -34.22
N ALA A 221 -2.91 -1.75 -34.81
CA ALA A 221 -4.15 -1.94 -34.06
C ALA A 221 -4.10 -3.18 -33.16
N TRP A 222 -3.54 -4.29 -33.65
CA TRP A 222 -3.37 -5.51 -32.86
C TRP A 222 -2.46 -5.28 -31.64
N LEU A 223 -1.32 -4.60 -31.82
CA LEU A 223 -0.43 -4.21 -30.74
C LEU A 223 -1.12 -3.29 -29.73
N LEU A 224 -1.89 -2.32 -30.21
CA LEU A 224 -2.64 -1.39 -29.38
C LEU A 224 -3.69 -2.10 -28.51
N VAL A 225 -4.50 -2.99 -29.11
CA VAL A 225 -5.52 -3.77 -28.40
C VAL A 225 -4.89 -4.68 -27.37
N ARG A 226 -3.78 -5.34 -27.69
CA ARG A 226 -3.09 -6.21 -26.73
C ARG A 226 -2.40 -5.44 -25.59
N GLY A 227 -2.10 -4.17 -25.77
CA GLY A 227 -1.57 -3.30 -24.72
C GLY A 227 -0.18 -3.72 -24.22
N GLU A 228 0.17 -3.28 -23.00
CA GLU A 228 1.50 -3.45 -22.41
C GLU A 228 1.95 -4.92 -22.28
N GLU A 229 1.01 -5.86 -22.11
CA GLU A 229 1.30 -7.28 -21.89
C GLU A 229 1.98 -7.97 -23.08
N ARG A 230 1.70 -7.53 -24.32
CA ARG A 230 2.31 -8.10 -25.54
C ARG A 230 3.13 -7.12 -26.36
N ALA A 231 3.25 -5.87 -25.94
CA ALA A 231 4.20 -4.89 -26.46
C ALA A 231 5.65 -5.25 -26.04
N ARG A 232 6.06 -6.50 -26.31
CA ARG A 232 7.44 -6.97 -26.14
C ARG A 232 8.30 -6.37 -27.23
N LEU A 233 9.59 -6.16 -26.92
CA LEU A 233 10.58 -5.61 -27.84
C LEU A 233 10.54 -6.20 -29.27
N PRO A 234 10.43 -7.54 -29.49
CA PRO A 234 10.44 -8.09 -30.85
C PRO A 234 9.23 -7.67 -31.69
N TRP A 235 8.02 -7.58 -31.12
CA TRP A 235 6.84 -7.19 -31.88
C TRP A 235 6.84 -5.70 -32.22
N LEU A 236 7.34 -4.87 -31.30
CA LEU A 236 7.54 -3.45 -31.58
C LEU A 236 8.62 -3.25 -32.65
N ALA A 237 9.73 -3.99 -32.58
CA ALA A 237 10.77 -3.97 -33.62
C ALA A 237 10.23 -4.45 -34.96
N LEU A 238 9.43 -5.52 -34.99
CA LEU A 238 8.80 -6.02 -36.22
C LEU A 238 7.86 -4.98 -36.84
N LEU A 239 7.07 -4.27 -36.03
CA LEU A 239 6.22 -3.17 -36.50
C LEU A 239 7.07 -2.05 -37.14
N GLN A 240 8.20 -1.67 -36.51
CA GLN A 240 9.11 -0.68 -37.07
C GLN A 240 9.77 -1.15 -38.36
N LEU A 241 10.19 -2.42 -38.43
CA LEU A 241 10.76 -3.01 -39.64
C LEU A 241 9.75 -3.04 -40.78
N LEU A 242 8.50 -3.42 -40.50
CA LEU A 242 7.41 -3.37 -41.47
C LEU A 242 7.16 -1.95 -41.98
N ALA A 243 7.15 -0.97 -41.07
CA ALA A 243 6.98 0.45 -41.42
C ALA A 243 8.13 0.95 -42.31
N LEU A 244 9.38 0.68 -41.91
CA LEU A 244 10.57 1.08 -42.63
C LEU A 244 10.65 0.41 -44.01
N ALA A 245 10.34 -0.88 -44.11
CA ALA A 245 10.41 -1.63 -45.36
C ALA A 245 9.47 -1.06 -46.44
N GLY A 246 8.23 -0.69 -46.07
CA GLY A 246 7.31 -0.08 -47.04
C GLY A 246 7.68 1.34 -47.42
N ALA A 247 8.18 2.14 -46.48
CA ALA A 247 8.67 3.49 -46.78
C ALA A 247 9.90 3.46 -47.71
N VAL A 248 10.86 2.57 -47.44
CA VAL A 248 12.03 2.38 -48.31
C VAL A 248 11.62 1.82 -49.67
N GLY A 249 10.70 0.85 -49.72
CA GLY A 249 10.16 0.32 -50.96
C GLY A 249 9.47 1.39 -51.82
N TYR A 250 8.77 2.32 -51.19
CA TYR A 250 8.23 3.50 -51.87
C TYR A 250 9.34 4.38 -52.43
N LEU A 251 10.34 4.76 -51.61
CA LEU A 251 11.44 5.64 -52.01
C LEU A 251 12.24 5.04 -53.19
N LEU A 252 12.49 3.73 -53.21
CA LEU A 252 13.22 3.08 -54.30
C LEU A 252 12.49 3.16 -55.65
N GLY A 253 11.17 3.27 -55.66
CA GLY A 253 10.35 3.40 -56.86
C GLY A 253 9.81 4.81 -57.13
N ALA A 254 10.13 5.78 -56.28
CA ALA A 254 9.55 7.12 -56.34
C ALA A 254 10.26 8.01 -57.38
N PRO A 255 9.52 8.82 -58.16
CA PRO A 255 10.12 9.75 -59.12
C PRO A 255 10.86 10.92 -58.41
N PRO A 256 11.78 11.60 -59.11
CA PRO A 256 12.38 12.84 -58.60
C PRO A 256 11.31 13.86 -58.20
N GLY A 257 11.49 14.50 -57.04
CA GLY A 257 10.52 15.47 -56.51
C GLY A 257 9.32 14.85 -55.76
N ALA A 258 9.20 13.53 -55.66
CA ALA A 258 8.10 12.86 -54.96
C ALA A 258 7.94 13.28 -53.48
N LEU A 259 9.02 13.72 -52.83
CA LEU A 259 8.99 14.23 -51.44
C LEU A 259 8.29 15.59 -51.30
N VAL A 260 8.24 16.38 -52.37
CA VAL A 260 7.68 17.73 -52.38
C VAL A 260 6.21 17.71 -52.81
N THR A 261 5.80 16.66 -53.53
CA THR A 261 4.40 16.42 -53.88
C THR A 261 3.60 15.93 -52.67
N GLY A 262 2.29 16.18 -52.64
CA GLY A 262 1.38 15.70 -51.58
C GLY A 262 1.25 14.17 -51.46
N PHE A 263 1.99 13.39 -52.26
CA PHE A 263 1.87 11.93 -52.37
C PHE A 263 2.91 11.14 -51.56
N ALA A 264 3.70 11.81 -50.72
CA ALA A 264 4.64 11.18 -49.79
C ALA A 264 3.97 10.52 -48.56
N TRP A 265 2.67 10.19 -48.66
CA TRP A 265 1.87 9.58 -47.59
C TRP A 265 2.44 8.28 -46.99
N PRO A 266 3.21 7.42 -47.71
CA PRO A 266 3.78 6.21 -47.10
C PRO A 266 4.80 6.56 -46.00
N ILE A 267 5.52 7.68 -46.14
CA ILE A 267 6.50 8.16 -45.15
C ILE A 267 5.76 8.55 -43.86
N SER A 268 4.69 9.34 -43.99
CA SER A 268 3.88 9.78 -42.86
C SER A 268 3.21 8.60 -42.15
N LEU A 269 2.66 7.63 -42.90
CA LEU A 269 2.05 6.43 -42.32
C LEU A 269 3.07 5.55 -41.58
N ALA A 270 4.26 5.36 -42.16
CA ALA A 270 5.34 4.61 -41.52
C ALA A 270 5.78 5.25 -40.20
N ALA A 271 5.88 6.58 -40.15
CA ALA A 271 6.28 7.32 -38.95
C ALA A 271 5.30 7.15 -37.78
N LEU A 272 4.00 6.89 -38.03
CA LEU A 272 3.01 6.66 -36.98
C LEU A 272 3.28 5.40 -36.14
N ALA A 273 3.99 4.40 -36.69
CA ALA A 273 4.38 3.20 -35.94
C ALA A 273 5.23 3.57 -34.70
N ALA A 274 6.04 4.63 -34.80
CA ALA A 274 6.90 5.10 -33.73
C ALA A 274 6.12 5.66 -32.53
N VAL A 275 4.89 6.14 -32.72
CA VAL A 275 4.00 6.57 -31.62
C VAL A 275 3.71 5.40 -30.67
N ILE A 276 3.35 4.25 -31.24
CA ILE A 276 3.00 3.04 -30.48
C ILE A 276 4.22 2.57 -29.67
N THR A 277 5.39 2.49 -30.31
CA THR A 277 6.63 2.08 -29.64
C THR A 277 7.05 3.05 -28.55
N ALA A 278 7.06 4.36 -28.84
CA ALA A 278 7.46 5.40 -27.88
C ALA A 278 6.49 5.50 -26.70
N MET A 279 5.20 5.23 -26.91
CA MET A 279 4.22 5.19 -25.83
C MET A 279 4.46 4.00 -24.90
N TYR A 280 4.51 2.78 -25.43
CA TYR A 280 4.52 1.57 -24.60
C TYR A 280 5.89 1.24 -23.99
N ARG A 281 7.00 1.65 -24.62
CA ARG A 281 8.34 1.39 -24.10
C ARG A 281 9.22 2.64 -24.17
N PRO A 282 9.82 3.06 -23.04
CA PRO A 282 10.93 4.00 -23.08
C PRO A 282 12.15 3.25 -23.63
N GLY A 283 12.66 3.69 -24.76
CA GLY A 283 13.83 3.05 -25.35
C GLY A 283 14.20 3.69 -26.68
N TRP A 284 15.47 3.50 -27.06
CA TRP A 284 16.02 4.03 -28.29
C TRP A 284 15.36 3.45 -29.55
N VAL A 285 14.54 2.40 -29.47
CA VAL A 285 13.95 1.73 -30.64
C VAL A 285 13.10 2.70 -31.48
N ALA A 286 12.18 3.46 -30.88
CA ALA A 286 11.35 4.42 -31.63
C ALA A 286 12.19 5.56 -32.23
N VAL A 287 13.19 6.02 -31.47
CA VAL A 287 14.13 7.08 -31.90
C VAL A 287 15.02 6.59 -33.04
N ALA A 288 15.56 5.38 -32.93
CA ALA A 288 16.42 4.76 -33.93
C ALA A 288 15.66 4.45 -35.22
N ALA A 289 14.44 3.89 -35.11
CA ALA A 289 13.58 3.65 -36.27
C ALA A 289 13.23 4.95 -37.00
N SER A 290 12.92 6.01 -36.26
CA SER A 290 12.62 7.32 -36.85
C SER A 290 13.86 8.01 -37.41
N GLY A 291 15.02 7.84 -36.76
CA GLY A 291 16.31 8.28 -37.30
C GLY A 291 16.67 7.55 -38.59
N ALA A 292 16.41 6.25 -38.68
CA ALA A 292 16.59 5.47 -39.90
C ALA A 292 15.66 5.95 -41.03
N LEU A 293 14.41 6.27 -40.71
CA LEU A 293 13.46 6.84 -41.67
C LEU A 293 13.91 8.23 -42.14
N VAL A 294 14.34 9.12 -41.23
CA VAL A 294 14.92 10.42 -41.57
C VAL A 294 16.12 10.26 -42.50
N LEU A 295 17.04 9.34 -42.19
CA LEU A 295 18.22 9.08 -43.00
C LEU A 295 17.86 8.59 -44.41
N ALA A 296 16.88 7.68 -44.52
CA ALA A 296 16.38 7.19 -45.79
C ALA A 296 15.78 8.31 -46.65
N VAL A 297 14.94 9.18 -46.06
CA VAL A 297 14.33 10.32 -46.74
C VAL A 297 15.38 11.35 -47.16
N ALA A 298 16.31 11.70 -46.27
CA ALA A 298 17.38 12.65 -46.57
C ALA A 298 18.32 12.15 -47.67
N THR A 299 18.64 10.86 -47.64
CA THR A 299 19.50 10.22 -48.65
C THR A 299 18.79 10.17 -50.00
N PHE A 300 17.50 9.82 -50.04
CA PHE A 300 16.71 9.89 -51.28
C PHE A 300 16.65 11.31 -51.84
N ALA A 301 16.44 12.33 -51.00
CA ALA A 301 16.41 13.74 -51.43
C ALA A 301 17.71 14.16 -52.13
N VAL A 302 18.87 13.80 -51.58
CA VAL A 302 20.18 14.13 -52.16
C VAL A 302 20.47 13.30 -53.41
N LEU A 303 20.14 12.00 -53.41
CA LEU A 303 20.45 11.12 -54.55
C LEU A 303 19.58 11.39 -55.78
N THR A 304 18.37 11.92 -55.59
CA THR A 304 17.44 12.24 -56.68
C THR A 304 17.53 13.69 -57.17
N ASP A 305 18.30 14.53 -56.48
CA ASP A 305 18.63 15.88 -56.92
C ASP A 305 19.59 15.84 -58.14
N PRO A 306 19.34 16.63 -59.20
CA PRO A 306 20.19 16.64 -60.40
C PRO A 306 21.66 16.93 -60.10
N ASP A 307 21.92 17.83 -59.15
CA ASP A 307 23.28 18.26 -58.77
C ASP A 307 23.84 17.46 -57.58
N ARG A 308 23.05 16.52 -57.03
CA ARG A 308 23.33 15.78 -55.79
C ARG A 308 23.75 16.70 -54.64
N SER A 309 23.12 17.87 -54.58
CA SER A 309 23.46 18.91 -53.63
C SER A 309 22.78 18.67 -52.28
N PRO A 310 23.47 18.92 -51.14
CA PRO A 310 22.81 18.99 -49.84
C PRO A 310 21.68 20.03 -49.76
N ALA A 311 21.64 20.99 -50.68
CA ALA A 311 20.56 21.97 -50.79
C ALA A 311 19.18 21.31 -51.02
N ALA A 312 19.14 20.09 -51.58
CA ALA A 312 17.92 19.31 -51.77
C ALA A 312 17.22 18.92 -50.45
N LEU A 313 17.91 19.04 -49.31
CA LEU A 313 17.30 18.81 -47.99
C LEU A 313 16.27 19.88 -47.62
N VAL A 314 16.42 21.11 -48.11
CA VAL A 314 15.51 22.24 -47.82
C VAL A 314 14.08 21.94 -48.30
N PRO A 315 13.83 21.59 -49.57
CA PRO A 315 12.48 21.21 -50.02
C PRO A 315 11.98 19.90 -49.41
N ALA A 316 12.87 19.02 -48.92
CA ALA A 316 12.51 17.77 -48.25
C ALA A 316 12.15 17.95 -46.76
N LEU A 317 12.32 19.15 -46.18
CA LEU A 317 12.05 19.41 -44.76
C LEU A 317 10.66 18.96 -44.29
N PRO A 318 9.54 19.15 -45.02
CA PRO A 318 8.23 18.67 -44.58
C PRO A 318 8.16 17.14 -44.42
N ALA A 319 8.80 16.39 -45.32
CA ALA A 319 8.87 14.93 -45.26
C ALA A 319 9.77 14.48 -44.09
N ILE A 320 10.91 15.15 -43.89
CA ILE A 320 11.82 14.90 -42.76
C ILE A 320 11.11 15.18 -41.43
N ALA A 321 10.42 16.32 -41.32
CA ALA A 321 9.68 16.70 -40.12
C ALA A 321 8.56 15.68 -39.80
N SER A 322 7.89 15.16 -40.84
CA SER A 322 6.87 14.11 -40.71
C SER A 322 7.39 12.81 -40.07
N CYS A 323 8.69 12.54 -40.17
CA CYS A 323 9.32 11.38 -39.54
C CYS A 323 9.58 11.59 -38.03
N ILE A 324 9.66 12.83 -37.55
CA ILE A 324 10.16 13.17 -36.21
C ILE A 324 9.01 13.40 -35.23
N TRP A 325 8.00 14.19 -35.61
CA TRP A 325 6.94 14.60 -34.69
C TRP A 325 6.12 13.45 -34.08
N PRO A 326 5.87 12.29 -34.74
CA PRO A 326 5.09 11.22 -34.13
C PRO A 326 5.81 10.57 -32.94
N VAL A 327 7.15 10.46 -32.98
CA VAL A 327 7.93 10.04 -31.80
C VAL A 327 7.79 11.04 -30.67
N ALA A 328 7.88 12.32 -30.96
CA ALA A 328 7.73 13.37 -29.95
C ALA A 328 6.36 13.30 -29.27
N VAL A 329 5.29 13.04 -30.04
CA VAL A 329 3.94 12.81 -29.49
C VAL A 329 3.88 11.57 -28.61
N GLY A 330 4.47 10.45 -29.03
CA GLY A 330 4.52 9.23 -28.22
C GLY A 330 5.28 9.42 -26.90
N VAL A 331 6.46 10.07 -26.94
CA VAL A 331 7.30 10.35 -25.76
C VAL A 331 6.63 11.33 -24.81
N THR A 332 6.09 12.44 -25.33
CA THR A 332 5.41 13.46 -24.50
C THR A 332 4.12 12.91 -23.91
N GLY A 333 3.32 12.18 -24.70
CA GLY A 333 2.13 11.51 -24.21
C GLY A 333 2.43 10.52 -23.09
N ARG A 334 3.49 9.72 -23.22
CA ARG A 334 3.97 8.83 -22.15
C ARG A 334 4.32 9.61 -20.88
N ALA A 335 5.09 10.69 -21.01
CA ALA A 335 5.49 11.51 -19.87
C ALA A 335 4.30 12.16 -19.16
N VAL A 336 3.33 12.67 -19.92
CA VAL A 336 2.08 13.26 -19.41
C VAL A 336 1.26 12.20 -18.68
N MET A 337 1.08 11.00 -19.25
CA MET A 337 0.36 9.91 -18.60
C MET A 337 1.01 9.50 -17.28
N ILE A 338 2.33 9.35 -17.23
CA ILE A 338 3.04 9.05 -15.97
C ILE A 338 2.84 10.17 -14.94
N ALA A 339 2.88 11.43 -15.37
CA ALA A 339 2.68 12.58 -14.49
C ALA A 339 1.26 12.67 -13.94
N LEU A 340 0.24 12.44 -14.78
CA LEU A 340 -1.16 12.40 -14.37
C LEU A 340 -1.40 11.28 -13.35
N GLY A 341 -0.80 10.13 -13.59
CA GLY A 341 -0.93 8.99 -12.69
C GLY A 341 -0.39 9.24 -11.29
N ARG A 342 0.80 9.85 -11.21
CA ARG A 342 1.37 10.26 -9.93
C ARG A 342 0.50 11.27 -9.18
N ARG A 343 -0.15 12.18 -9.91
CA ARG A 343 -1.06 13.18 -9.31
C ARG A 343 -2.33 12.52 -8.76
N ASP A 344 -2.92 11.61 -9.51
CA ASP A 344 -4.13 10.89 -9.10
C ASP A 344 -3.89 10.03 -7.85
N GLU A 345 -2.76 9.33 -7.82
CA GLU A 345 -2.36 8.53 -6.66
C GLU A 345 -2.09 9.41 -5.43
N GLN A 346 -1.41 10.56 -5.61
CA GLN A 346 -1.19 11.53 -4.53
C GLN A 346 -2.50 12.11 -4.00
N GLN A 347 -3.43 12.48 -4.87
CA GLN A 347 -4.74 13.02 -4.48
C GLN A 347 -5.57 11.99 -3.71
N THR A 348 -5.59 10.74 -4.18
CA THR A 348 -6.32 9.64 -3.52
C THR A 348 -5.75 9.38 -2.12
N ARG A 349 -4.42 9.34 -1.98
CA ARG A 349 -3.75 9.19 -0.68
C ARG A 349 -4.05 10.37 0.26
N ALA A 350 -4.02 11.60 -0.24
CA ALA A 350 -4.32 12.80 0.54
C ALA A 350 -5.77 12.81 1.03
N ALA A 351 -6.73 12.42 0.19
CA ALA A 351 -8.15 12.34 0.54
C ALA A 351 -8.39 11.29 1.63
N HIS A 352 -7.80 10.10 1.52
CA HIS A 352 -7.90 9.06 2.55
C HIS A 352 -7.29 9.52 3.89
N ALA A 353 -6.13 10.18 3.86
CA ALA A 353 -5.51 10.72 5.07
C ALA A 353 -6.37 11.81 5.74
N ALA A 354 -7.01 12.68 4.95
CA ALA A 354 -7.89 13.72 5.47
C ALA A 354 -9.14 13.13 6.16
N LEU A 355 -9.77 12.11 5.55
CA LEU A 355 -10.90 11.41 6.14
C LEU A 355 -10.52 10.70 7.46
N ALA A 356 -9.36 10.04 7.49
CA ALA A 356 -8.86 9.37 8.70
C ALA A 356 -8.66 10.36 9.86
N ARG A 357 -8.03 11.53 9.59
CA ARG A 357 -7.85 12.59 10.60
C ARG A 357 -9.19 13.14 11.10
N ALA A 358 -10.15 13.35 10.20
CA ALA A 358 -11.48 13.83 10.56
C ALA A 358 -12.27 12.83 11.43
N HIS A 359 -12.10 11.52 11.19
CA HIS A 359 -12.69 10.48 12.03
C HIS A 359 -12.02 10.43 13.41
N ALA A 360 -10.69 10.46 13.49
CA ALA A 360 -9.97 10.47 14.75
C ALA A 360 -10.30 11.71 15.61
N ALA A 361 -10.46 12.88 14.99
CA ALA A 361 -10.87 14.10 15.70
C ALA A 361 -12.30 13.99 16.27
N ARG A 362 -13.23 13.39 15.52
CA ARG A 362 -14.61 13.16 15.97
C ARG A 362 -14.69 12.15 17.11
N SER A 363 -13.97 11.04 17.02
CA SER A 363 -13.95 10.04 18.10
C SER A 363 -13.34 10.60 19.38
N ARG A 364 -12.27 11.40 19.29
CA ARG A 364 -11.65 12.08 20.45
C ARG A 364 -12.63 13.02 21.15
N ARG A 365 -13.36 13.85 20.40
CA ARG A 365 -14.39 14.75 20.98
C ARG A 365 -15.49 13.95 21.67
N ALA A 366 -16.05 12.94 20.99
CA ALA A 366 -17.09 12.10 21.57
C ALA A 366 -16.63 11.31 22.82
N ALA A 367 -15.34 10.98 22.94
CA ALA A 367 -14.78 10.36 24.13
C ALA A 367 -14.63 11.38 25.28
N LEU A 368 -14.17 12.60 24.99
CA LEU A 368 -14.09 13.68 25.98
C LEU A 368 -15.47 14.08 26.51
N ASP A 369 -16.47 14.22 25.64
CA ASP A 369 -17.83 14.57 26.04
C ASP A 369 -18.43 13.52 26.98
N ARG A 370 -18.26 12.23 26.65
CA ARG A 370 -18.67 11.12 27.54
C ARG A 370 -17.95 11.14 28.89
N ARG A 371 -16.68 11.53 28.91
CA ARG A 371 -15.89 11.63 30.13
C ARG A 371 -16.36 12.78 31.02
N LEU A 372 -16.65 13.94 30.44
CA LEU A 372 -17.18 15.08 31.18
C LEU A 372 -18.54 14.77 31.81
N LEU A 373 -19.44 14.14 31.05
CA LEU A 373 -20.74 13.69 31.57
C LEU A 373 -20.57 12.70 32.73
N HIS A 374 -19.64 11.74 32.61
CA HIS A 374 -19.36 10.78 33.68
C HIS A 374 -18.85 11.44 34.97
N LEU A 375 -17.96 12.43 34.86
CA LEU A 375 -17.46 13.18 36.02
C LEU A 375 -18.55 14.04 36.66
N GLN A 376 -19.47 14.60 35.87
CA GLN A 376 -20.63 15.31 36.39
C GLN A 376 -21.51 14.39 37.22
N ASP A 377 -21.86 13.21 36.70
CA ASP A 377 -22.66 12.21 37.43
C ASP A 377 -21.98 11.76 38.75
N LEU A 378 -20.65 11.66 38.76
CA LEU A 378 -19.87 11.29 39.94
C LEU A 378 -19.89 12.37 41.03
N LEU A 379 -19.85 13.64 40.65
CA LEU A 379 -19.72 14.76 41.58
C LEU A 379 -21.09 15.32 42.02
N ASP A 380 -22.16 15.08 41.27
CA ASP A 380 -23.51 15.58 41.56
C ASP A 380 -24.03 15.23 42.97
N PRO A 381 -23.82 14.02 43.53
CA PRO A 381 -24.29 13.72 44.89
C PRO A 381 -23.67 14.59 45.99
N ALA A 382 -22.42 15.04 45.78
CA ALA A 382 -21.72 15.89 46.75
C ALA A 382 -21.95 17.38 46.45
N LEU A 383 -21.69 17.83 45.22
CA LEU A 383 -21.79 19.23 44.83
C LEU A 383 -23.24 19.67 44.58
N GLY A 384 -24.07 18.79 44.02
CA GLY A 384 -25.49 19.06 43.76
C GLY A 384 -26.30 19.19 45.04
N ALA A 385 -26.02 18.39 46.08
CA ALA A 385 -26.67 18.53 47.39
C ALA A 385 -26.35 19.89 48.05
N VAL A 386 -25.10 20.35 47.93
CA VAL A 386 -24.71 21.70 48.39
C VAL A 386 -25.38 22.78 47.55
N ALA A 387 -25.40 22.64 46.22
CA ALA A 387 -26.00 23.61 45.31
C ALA A 387 -27.53 23.75 45.50
N ARG A 388 -28.22 22.67 45.87
CA ARG A 388 -29.66 22.67 46.18
C ARG A 388 -29.99 23.14 47.61
N GLY A 389 -28.98 23.39 48.45
CA GLY A 389 -29.16 23.77 49.85
C GLY A 389 -29.56 22.62 50.77
N GLU A 390 -29.38 21.37 50.34
CA GLU A 390 -29.69 20.15 51.10
C GLU A 390 -28.56 19.77 52.08
N ALA A 391 -27.36 20.34 51.90
CA ALA A 391 -26.17 20.07 52.70
C ALA A 391 -25.42 21.36 53.03
N GLU A 392 -25.04 21.54 54.30
CA GLU A 392 -24.27 22.70 54.74
C GLU A 392 -22.77 22.49 54.48
N PRO A 393 -22.08 23.40 53.76
CA PRO A 393 -20.67 23.24 53.41
C PRO A 393 -19.72 23.13 54.62
N GLY A 394 -20.12 23.69 55.75
CA GLY A 394 -19.34 23.69 57.00
C GLY A 394 -19.44 22.40 57.80
N ASP A 395 -20.38 21.50 57.48
CA ASP A 395 -20.55 20.23 58.20
C ASP A 395 -19.34 19.30 57.93
N PRO A 396 -18.62 18.84 58.97
CA PRO A 396 -17.54 17.87 58.83
C PRO A 396 -17.91 16.61 58.03
N ALA A 397 -19.17 16.17 58.08
CA ALA A 397 -19.63 15.02 57.29
C ALA A 397 -19.77 15.32 55.79
N VAL A 398 -20.10 16.56 55.43
CA VAL A 398 -20.17 17.03 54.04
C VAL A 398 -18.76 17.22 53.49
N VAL A 399 -17.85 17.82 54.26
CA VAL A 399 -16.43 17.96 53.90
C VAL A 399 -15.79 16.59 53.63
N ARG A 400 -16.01 15.59 54.50
CA ARG A 400 -15.51 14.22 54.28
C ARG A 400 -16.03 13.60 52.98
N ARG A 401 -17.32 13.78 52.67
CA ARG A 401 -17.92 13.29 51.42
C ARG A 401 -17.35 14.01 50.18
N ALA A 402 -17.14 15.33 50.26
CA ALA A 402 -16.54 16.11 49.18
C ALA A 402 -15.09 15.69 48.90
N VAL A 403 -14.27 15.48 49.94
CA VAL A 403 -12.88 15.00 49.79
C VAL A 403 -12.85 13.60 49.18
N ALA A 404 -13.76 12.70 49.59
CA ALA A 404 -13.86 11.37 48.99
C ALA A 404 -14.27 11.43 47.51
N ALA A 405 -15.25 12.27 47.16
CA ALA A 405 -15.69 12.48 45.78
C ALA A 405 -14.58 13.09 44.90
N GLU A 406 -13.81 14.05 45.43
CA GLU A 406 -12.65 14.63 44.74
C GLU A 406 -11.58 13.58 44.45
N GLN A 407 -11.26 12.73 45.43
CA GLN A 407 -10.28 11.66 45.24
C GLN A 407 -10.72 10.68 44.15
N VAL A 408 -11.98 10.26 44.17
CA VAL A 408 -12.55 9.39 43.11
C VAL A 408 -12.50 10.09 41.74
N ALA A 409 -12.83 11.39 41.68
CA ALA A 409 -12.76 12.16 40.43
C ALA A 409 -11.32 12.28 39.91
N ARG A 410 -10.32 12.49 40.78
CA ARG A 410 -8.90 12.49 40.41
C ARG A 410 -8.45 11.12 39.89
N ASP A 411 -8.91 10.05 40.50
CA ASP A 411 -8.61 8.69 40.07
C ASP A 411 -9.22 8.37 38.69
N GLU A 412 -10.47 8.77 38.45
CA GLU A 412 -11.17 8.68 37.15
C GLU A 412 -10.57 9.63 36.08
N LEU A 413 -9.94 10.73 36.52
CA LEU A 413 -9.15 11.61 35.65
C LEU A 413 -7.80 11.00 35.24
N GLN A 414 -7.29 10.02 35.98
CA GLN A 414 -6.11 9.25 35.57
C GLN A 414 -6.50 8.07 34.68
N VAL A 415 -7.42 7.22 35.14
CA VAL A 415 -7.84 6.01 34.41
C VAL A 415 -9.37 5.95 34.35
N PRO A 416 -9.98 6.41 33.24
CA PRO A 416 -11.42 6.50 33.08
C PRO A 416 -12.16 5.17 33.15
N TRP A 417 -13.31 5.17 33.83
CA TRP A 417 -14.18 4.01 34.03
C TRP A 417 -13.51 2.85 34.75
N LEU A 418 -12.46 3.10 35.54
CA LEU A 418 -11.80 2.07 36.32
C LEU A 418 -12.63 1.68 37.55
N LEU A 419 -13.15 2.66 38.28
CA LEU A 419 -13.69 2.46 39.60
C LEU A 419 -15.19 2.15 39.57
N THR A 420 -15.51 0.86 39.58
CA THR A 420 -16.88 0.41 39.90
C THR A 420 -17.22 0.79 41.35
N PRO A 421 -18.51 0.90 41.74
CA PRO A 421 -18.89 1.26 43.11
C PRO A 421 -18.19 0.41 44.18
N ALA A 422 -18.12 -0.92 43.99
CA ALA A 422 -17.41 -1.82 44.89
C ALA A 422 -15.90 -1.54 44.95
N LEU A 423 -15.28 -1.19 43.81
CA LEU A 423 -13.86 -0.86 43.77
C LEU A 423 -13.56 0.46 44.48
N ARG A 424 -14.46 1.45 44.40
CA ARG A 424 -14.33 2.72 45.12
C ARG A 424 -14.27 2.47 46.62
N ASP A 425 -15.18 1.63 47.13
CA ASP A 425 -15.23 1.28 48.55
C ASP A 425 -13.96 0.53 48.97
N ALA A 426 -13.49 -0.40 48.14
CA ALA A 426 -12.25 -1.14 48.40
C ALA A 426 -11.00 -0.24 48.41
N VAL A 427 -10.89 0.69 47.47
CA VAL A 427 -9.81 1.68 47.40
C VAL A 427 -9.87 2.63 48.61
N ALA A 428 -11.05 3.11 48.97
CA ALA A 428 -11.25 3.97 50.14
C ALA A 428 -10.86 3.24 51.44
N ALA A 429 -11.25 1.98 51.59
CA ALA A 429 -10.87 1.16 52.73
C ALA A 429 -9.35 0.92 52.80
N ALA A 430 -8.69 0.68 51.66
CA ALA A 430 -7.23 0.54 51.62
C ALA A 430 -6.51 1.83 51.99
N ARG A 431 -6.96 2.98 51.47
CA ARG A 431 -6.43 4.30 51.86
C ARG A 431 -6.64 4.57 53.36
N GLY A 432 -7.79 4.17 53.92
CA GLY A 432 -8.06 4.25 55.36
C GLY A 432 -7.12 3.41 56.23
N ARG A 433 -6.51 2.35 55.67
CA ARG A 433 -5.45 1.55 56.33
C ARG A 433 -4.04 2.11 56.13
N GLY A 434 -3.89 3.24 55.44
CA GLY A 434 -2.59 3.87 55.18
C GLY A 434 -1.93 3.45 53.86
N THR A 435 -2.61 2.72 52.99
CA THR A 435 -2.09 2.35 51.66
C THR A 435 -2.16 3.51 50.68
N GLU A 436 -1.04 3.86 50.03
CA GLU A 436 -1.02 4.81 48.92
C GLU A 436 -1.48 4.12 47.62
N VAL A 437 -2.63 4.51 47.08
CA VAL A 437 -3.17 3.95 45.81
C VAL A 437 -3.06 5.00 44.70
N VAL A 438 -2.29 4.67 43.65
CA VAL A 438 -1.98 5.56 42.52
C VAL A 438 -2.38 4.93 41.19
N PHE A 439 -3.04 5.70 40.34
CA PHE A 439 -3.39 5.32 38.97
C PHE A 439 -2.60 6.16 37.97
N THR A 440 -2.08 5.54 36.92
CA THR A 440 -1.30 6.24 35.89
C THR A 440 -1.68 5.76 34.50
N THR A 441 -1.80 6.71 33.56
CA THR A 441 -2.00 6.43 32.14
C THR A 441 -0.91 7.05 31.28
N THR A 442 -0.60 6.45 30.13
CA THR A 442 0.29 7.05 29.11
C THR A 442 -0.48 7.62 27.91
N SER A 443 -1.81 7.52 27.91
CA SER A 443 -2.67 7.99 26.81
C SER A 443 -3.96 8.60 27.35
N ASP A 444 -4.40 9.71 26.73
CA ASP A 444 -5.58 10.49 27.15
C ASP A 444 -6.91 9.73 26.94
N LEU A 445 -6.89 8.69 26.09
CA LEU A 445 -8.07 7.97 25.59
C LEU A 445 -8.04 6.48 25.92
N VAL A 446 -7.30 6.08 26.95
CA VAL A 446 -7.24 4.69 27.38
C VAL A 446 -8.63 4.19 27.76
N THR A 447 -9.02 3.08 27.14
CA THR A 447 -10.19 2.31 27.59
C THR A 447 -9.78 1.43 28.76
N THR A 448 -10.48 1.44 29.90
CA THR A 448 -10.09 0.56 31.00
C THR A 448 -10.18 -0.93 30.61
N PRO A 449 -9.05 -1.66 30.63
CA PRO A 449 -9.04 -3.11 30.42
C PRO A 449 -9.68 -3.84 31.60
N ARG A 450 -10.39 -4.95 31.35
CA ARG A 450 -10.92 -5.82 32.43
C ARG A 450 -9.84 -6.30 33.38
N VAL A 451 -8.70 -6.72 32.82
CA VAL A 451 -7.54 -7.19 33.58
C VAL A 451 -7.02 -6.12 34.57
N ALA A 452 -7.17 -4.84 34.27
CA ALA A 452 -6.82 -3.77 35.21
C ALA A 452 -7.72 -3.77 36.44
N ARG A 453 -9.03 -3.99 36.25
CA ARG A 453 -10.00 -4.15 37.35
C ARG A 453 -9.75 -5.44 38.12
N ASP A 454 -9.48 -6.55 37.42
CA ASP A 454 -9.27 -7.86 38.04
C ASP A 454 -8.03 -7.86 38.94
N LEU A 455 -6.91 -7.31 38.44
CA LEU A 455 -5.66 -7.14 39.18
C LEU A 455 -5.85 -6.28 40.43
N LEU A 456 -6.52 -5.14 40.29
CA LEU A 456 -6.78 -4.23 41.39
C LEU A 456 -7.73 -4.86 42.44
N THR A 457 -8.77 -5.54 41.99
CA THR A 457 -9.70 -6.27 42.86
C THR A 457 -8.98 -7.36 43.64
N ALA A 458 -8.14 -8.16 42.97
CA ALA A 458 -7.40 -9.26 43.57
C ALA A 458 -6.51 -8.79 44.73
N VAL A 459 -5.79 -7.68 44.55
CA VAL A 459 -4.92 -7.13 45.61
C VAL A 459 -5.72 -6.53 46.75
N LEU A 460 -6.73 -5.71 46.45
CA LEU A 460 -7.52 -5.04 47.50
C LEU A 460 -8.34 -6.04 48.32
N ALA A 461 -8.78 -7.15 47.72
CA ALA A 461 -9.52 -8.22 48.39
C ALA A 461 -8.68 -9.00 49.43
N THR A 462 -7.34 -8.95 49.36
CA THR A 462 -6.48 -9.59 50.38
C THR A 462 -6.62 -8.95 51.76
N GLY A 463 -7.06 -7.68 51.83
CA GLY A 463 -7.18 -6.93 53.08
C GLY A 463 -5.85 -6.56 53.76
N VAL A 464 -4.72 -6.98 53.18
CA VAL A 464 -3.36 -6.77 53.67
C VAL A 464 -3.00 -5.28 53.71
N THR A 465 -2.21 -4.88 54.72
CA THR A 465 -1.60 -3.55 54.80
C THR A 465 -0.43 -3.45 53.85
N THR A 466 -0.60 -2.69 52.77
CA THR A 466 0.45 -2.42 51.78
C THR A 466 0.87 -0.97 51.87
N SER A 467 2.14 -0.65 51.61
CA SER A 467 2.62 0.74 51.62
C SER A 467 2.20 1.48 50.36
N ARG A 468 2.21 0.80 49.21
CA ARG A 468 1.81 1.38 47.92
C ARG A 468 1.20 0.37 46.96
N VAL A 469 0.17 0.78 46.24
CA VAL A 469 -0.42 0.08 45.10
C VAL A 469 -0.46 1.04 43.91
N GLN A 470 0.31 0.77 42.87
CA GLN A 470 0.34 1.57 41.64
C GLN A 470 -0.13 0.75 40.45
N LEU A 471 -1.18 1.21 39.78
CA LEU A 471 -1.69 0.61 38.54
C LEU A 471 -1.41 1.54 37.37
N THR A 472 -0.68 1.02 36.39
CA THR A 472 -0.36 1.70 35.14
C THR A 472 -1.09 1.03 33.99
N VAL A 473 -1.93 1.81 33.29
CA VAL A 473 -2.59 1.39 32.06
C VAL A 473 -2.01 2.20 30.91
N ALA A 474 -1.21 1.56 30.07
CA ALA A 474 -0.59 2.22 28.93
C ALA A 474 -1.55 2.30 27.72
N ASP A 475 -1.06 2.78 26.58
CA ASP A 475 -1.84 2.88 25.33
C ASP A 475 -2.39 1.52 24.87
N ASP A 476 -3.32 1.51 23.93
CA ASP A 476 -4.23 0.37 23.72
C ASP A 476 -3.57 -1.00 23.42
N ASP A 477 -2.32 -1.00 22.96
CA ASP A 477 -1.53 -2.20 22.63
C ASP A 477 -0.54 -2.63 23.73
N ALA A 478 -0.46 -1.89 24.84
CA ALA A 478 0.51 -2.14 25.90
C ALA A 478 -0.10 -2.90 27.10
N PRO A 479 0.69 -3.78 27.75
CA PRO A 479 0.21 -4.58 28.88
C PRO A 479 -0.04 -3.73 30.13
N VAL A 480 -1.05 -4.14 30.90
CA VAL A 480 -1.38 -3.52 32.19
C VAL A 480 -0.33 -3.91 33.21
N THR A 481 0.16 -2.94 33.97
CA THR A 481 1.17 -3.18 35.00
C THR A 481 0.65 -2.77 36.36
N LEU A 482 0.72 -3.67 37.34
CA LEU A 482 0.42 -3.38 38.73
C LEU A 482 1.68 -3.59 39.58
N VAL A 483 2.01 -2.60 40.40
CA VAL A 483 3.13 -2.62 41.34
C VAL A 483 2.57 -2.51 42.75
N VAL A 484 2.89 -3.46 43.60
CA VAL A 484 2.46 -3.49 45.02
C VAL A 484 3.68 -3.56 45.92
N ALA A 485 3.80 -2.64 46.86
CA ALA A 485 4.86 -2.63 47.86
C ALA A 485 4.35 -3.22 49.19
N VAL A 486 4.98 -4.30 49.63
CA VAL A 486 4.61 -5.06 50.84
C VAL A 486 5.87 -5.42 51.62
N GLU A 487 5.99 -4.88 52.83
CA GLU A 487 7.16 -5.10 53.68
C GLU A 487 7.16 -6.49 54.32
N ASP A 488 6.01 -6.90 54.87
CA ASP A 488 5.88 -8.18 55.56
C ASP A 488 5.91 -9.39 54.58
N PRO A 489 6.75 -10.41 54.82
CA PRO A 489 6.87 -11.57 53.94
C PRO A 489 5.61 -12.45 53.85
N ALA A 490 4.84 -12.59 54.93
CA ALA A 490 3.64 -13.43 54.92
C ALA A 490 2.51 -12.76 54.13
N ASP A 491 2.35 -11.47 54.35
CA ASP A 491 1.46 -10.59 53.58
C ASP A 491 1.82 -10.57 52.09
N ARG A 492 3.13 -10.52 51.78
CA ARG A 492 3.61 -10.57 50.38
C ARG A 492 3.26 -11.89 49.70
N ALA A 493 3.37 -13.02 50.40
CA ALA A 493 2.98 -14.33 49.85
C ALA A 493 1.47 -14.40 49.55
N ALA A 494 0.62 -13.79 50.39
CA ALA A 494 -0.81 -13.68 50.15
C ALA A 494 -1.12 -12.84 48.90
N VAL A 495 -0.46 -11.69 48.73
CA VAL A 495 -0.59 -10.83 47.55
C VAL A 495 -0.14 -11.53 46.27
N VAL A 496 0.99 -12.23 46.28
CA VAL A 496 1.47 -13.02 45.13
C VAL A 496 0.46 -14.11 44.74
N THR A 497 -0.13 -14.79 45.73
CA THR A 497 -1.12 -15.84 45.49
C THR A 497 -2.38 -15.28 44.84
N ALA A 498 -2.89 -14.15 45.35
CA ALA A 498 -4.04 -13.47 44.78
C ALA A 498 -3.78 -12.99 43.35
N LEU A 499 -2.61 -12.39 43.09
CA LEU A 499 -2.24 -11.86 41.78
C LEU A 499 -2.03 -12.94 40.71
N ARG A 500 -1.47 -14.11 41.07
CA ARG A 500 -1.33 -15.25 40.15
C ARG A 500 -2.67 -15.81 39.69
N GLY A 501 -3.74 -15.60 40.46
CA GLY A 501 -5.11 -15.92 40.04
C GLY A 501 -5.66 -14.99 38.96
N ALA A 502 -5.12 -13.77 38.84
CA ALA A 502 -5.61 -12.73 37.92
C ALA A 502 -4.68 -12.46 36.72
N ALA A 503 -3.38 -12.76 36.84
CA ALA A 503 -2.42 -12.60 35.73
C ALA A 503 -1.33 -13.68 35.73
N PRO A 504 -0.86 -14.10 34.55
CA PRO A 504 0.15 -15.14 34.43
C PRO A 504 1.59 -14.67 34.76
N ASP A 505 1.93 -13.39 34.53
CA ASP A 505 3.27 -12.83 34.81
C ASP A 505 3.27 -12.04 36.12
N VAL A 506 3.64 -12.72 37.21
CA VAL A 506 3.79 -12.12 38.55
C VAL A 506 5.20 -12.36 39.06
N ARG A 507 5.91 -11.29 39.42
CA ARG A 507 7.31 -11.31 39.86
C ARG A 507 7.46 -10.64 41.21
N GLU A 508 8.30 -11.24 42.05
CA GLU A 508 8.70 -10.68 43.34
C GLU A 508 10.11 -10.09 43.20
N ILE A 509 10.29 -8.83 43.61
CA ILE A 509 11.53 -8.08 43.54
C ILE A 509 11.74 -7.39 44.89
N GLY A 510 12.39 -8.09 45.83
CA GLY A 510 12.57 -7.60 47.19
C GLY A 510 11.24 -7.44 47.92
N THR A 511 10.89 -6.20 48.30
CA THR A 511 9.61 -5.85 48.94
C THR A 511 8.50 -5.49 47.94
N ILE A 512 8.75 -5.61 46.64
CA ILE A 512 7.82 -5.23 45.58
C ILE A 512 7.29 -6.48 44.87
N VAL A 513 5.99 -6.52 44.63
CA VAL A 513 5.31 -7.48 43.76
C VAL A 513 4.86 -6.76 42.49
N LEU A 514 5.33 -7.23 41.35
CA LEU A 514 4.98 -6.74 40.03
C LEU A 514 4.06 -7.77 39.35
N ALA A 515 2.89 -7.34 38.89
CA ALA A 515 2.01 -8.16 38.05
C ALA A 515 1.81 -7.49 36.70
N ARG A 516 1.89 -8.29 35.64
CA ARG A 516 1.67 -7.85 34.27
C ARG A 516 0.54 -8.63 33.63
N GLY A 517 -0.50 -7.91 33.24
CA GLY A 517 -1.69 -8.46 32.62
C GLY A 517 -1.72 -8.15 31.13
N ASP A 518 -1.72 -9.20 30.31
CA ASP A 518 -2.01 -9.07 28.88
C ASP A 518 -3.49 -8.82 28.68
N ARG A 519 -3.85 -7.92 27.75
CA ARG A 519 -5.26 -7.71 27.38
C ARG A 519 -5.78 -8.93 26.62
N PRO A 520 -6.86 -9.62 27.07
CA PRO A 520 -7.66 -10.43 26.17
C PRO A 520 -8.38 -9.52 25.16
N ALA A 521 -8.69 -10.06 23.97
CA ALA A 521 -9.35 -9.34 22.88
C ALA A 521 -10.61 -8.59 23.38
N PRO A 522 -10.89 -7.38 22.88
CA PRO A 522 -11.99 -6.56 23.39
C PRO A 522 -13.32 -7.30 23.23
N GLU A 523 -14.02 -7.50 24.35
CA GLU A 523 -15.40 -7.96 24.33
C GLU A 523 -16.32 -6.88 23.73
N PRO A 524 -17.37 -7.26 22.98
CA PRO A 524 -18.31 -6.31 22.40
C PRO A 524 -19.02 -5.55 23.52
N GLN A 525 -18.93 -4.22 23.49
CA GLN A 525 -19.69 -3.34 24.39
C GLN A 525 -21.19 -3.63 24.23
N PRO A 526 -21.96 -3.78 25.33
CA PRO A 526 -23.41 -3.83 25.23
C PRO A 526 -23.92 -2.50 24.68
N ARG A 527 -24.88 -2.59 23.75
CA ARG A 527 -25.47 -1.48 23.00
C ARG A 527 -26.18 -0.46 23.86
#